data_AF-A0A838FRI2-F1
#
_entry.id   AF-A0A838FRI2-F1
#
_cell.length_a   1.000
_cell.length_b   1.000
_cell.length_c   1.000
_cell.angle_alpha   90.00
_cell.angle_beta   90.00
_cell.angle_gamma   90.00
#
_symmetry.space_group_name_H-M   'P 1'
#
loop_
_entity.id
_entity.type
_entity.pdbx_description
1 polymer ?
#
loop_
_entity_poly.entity_id
_entity_poly.type
_entity_poly.pdbx_seq_one_letter_code
_entity_poly.pdbx_strand_id
1 'polypeptide(L)'
;MASTKAELIVEGRKLPVSNLQKVLYPKTGFTKGQVIDYYIRIAPVLLPHLKDRPLTMKRYPNGVDGMFFYEKNCPSHRPAWVRTAKVWSEGNQRDMHYCLAQDLPTLVWAANLADLELHTSLARIKDVARPTMMVFDLDPGPPADIVQCCVGGLWLRDMLVNMKLERSAKTSGSKGLLLY
;
A
#
# COMPACT_ATOMS: atom_id res chain seq x y z
N MET A 1 -7.83 -26.60 9.47
CA MET A 1 -9.22 -26.10 9.62
C MET A 1 -9.75 -25.75 8.23
N ALA A 2 -11.01 -26.08 7.92
CA ALA A 2 -11.62 -25.72 6.65
C ALA A 2 -11.67 -24.19 6.49
N SER A 3 -11.38 -23.69 5.29
CA SER A 3 -11.47 -22.27 4.97
C SER A 3 -12.93 -21.82 5.04
N THR A 4 -13.30 -21.06 6.07
CA THR A 4 -14.62 -20.42 6.14
C THR A 4 -14.68 -19.35 5.07
N LYS A 5 -15.55 -19.54 4.07
CA LYS A 5 -15.83 -18.57 3.02
C LYS A 5 -17.06 -17.75 3.41
N ALA A 6 -17.02 -16.46 3.11
CA ALA A 6 -18.16 -15.55 3.21
C ALA A 6 -18.21 -14.67 1.95
N GLU A 7 -19.32 -13.99 1.72
CA GLU A 7 -19.49 -13.03 0.64
C GLU A 7 -19.75 -11.65 1.25
N LEU A 8 -18.97 -10.65 0.86
CA LEU A 8 -19.22 -9.25 1.19
C LEU A 8 -19.81 -8.56 -0.04
N ILE A 9 -20.81 -7.70 0.18
CA ILE A 9 -21.31 -6.79 -0.85
C ILE A 9 -20.69 -5.42 -0.58
N VAL A 10 -19.83 -4.96 -1.49
CA VAL A 10 -19.11 -3.68 -1.37
C VAL A 10 -19.39 -2.88 -2.63
N GLU A 11 -20.01 -1.71 -2.48
CA GLU A 11 -20.42 -0.83 -3.60
C GLU A 11 -21.15 -1.60 -4.73
N GLY A 12 -22.08 -2.49 -4.35
CA GLY A 12 -22.86 -3.31 -5.28
C GLY A 12 -22.11 -4.49 -5.90
N ARG A 13 -20.82 -4.70 -5.57
CA ARG A 13 -20.03 -5.85 -6.03
C ARG A 13 -20.00 -6.95 -4.97
N LYS A 14 -20.13 -8.20 -5.42
CA LYS A 14 -19.97 -9.39 -4.57
C LYS A 14 -18.50 -9.81 -4.50
N LEU A 15 -17.94 -9.87 -3.29
CA LEU A 15 -16.55 -10.22 -3.04
C LEU A 15 -16.50 -11.47 -2.15
N PRO A 16 -15.99 -12.61 -2.67
CA PRO A 16 -15.73 -13.76 -1.83
C PRO A 16 -14.54 -13.46 -0.92
N VAL A 17 -14.78 -13.50 0.39
CA VAL A 17 -13.75 -13.40 1.42
C VAL A 17 -13.61 -14.75 2.12
N SER A 18 -12.43 -15.00 2.69
CA SER A 18 -12.16 -16.28 3.35
C SER A 18 -11.30 -16.09 4.58
N ASN A 19 -11.20 -17.09 5.46
CA ASN A 19 -10.23 -17.10 6.57
C ASN A 19 -10.26 -15.82 7.42
N LEU A 20 -11.45 -15.26 7.68
CA LEU A 20 -11.59 -13.97 8.37
C LEU A 20 -11.01 -14.01 9.79
N GLN A 21 -11.10 -15.15 10.47
CA GLN A 21 -10.56 -15.35 11.82
C GLN A 21 -9.05 -15.67 11.83
N LYS A 22 -8.38 -15.72 10.67
CA LYS A 22 -6.94 -15.96 10.61
C LYS A 22 -6.21 -14.77 11.24
N VAL A 23 -5.43 -15.03 12.28
CA VAL A 23 -4.57 -14.03 12.92
C VAL A 23 -3.43 -13.68 11.95
N LEU A 24 -3.31 -12.39 11.60
CA LEU A 24 -2.21 -11.86 10.77
C LEU A 24 -1.17 -11.12 11.60
N TYR A 25 -1.54 -10.61 12.79
CA TYR A 25 -0.62 -9.98 13.75
C TYR A 25 -0.67 -10.73 15.09
N PRO A 26 0.21 -11.73 15.32
CA PRO A 26 0.15 -12.59 16.49
C PRO A 26 0.27 -11.85 17.83
N LYS A 27 1.11 -10.80 17.89
CA LYS A 27 1.31 -10.00 19.11
C LYS A 27 0.04 -9.39 19.70
N THR A 28 -0.95 -9.08 18.86
CA THR A 28 -2.20 -8.43 19.26
C THR A 28 -3.42 -9.31 19.00
N GLY A 29 -3.25 -10.47 18.38
CA GLY A 29 -4.35 -11.31 17.90
C GLY A 29 -5.13 -10.71 16.72
N PHE A 30 -4.62 -9.66 16.07
CA PHE A 30 -5.36 -8.95 15.02
C PHE A 30 -5.56 -9.84 13.78
N THR A 31 -6.82 -10.00 13.39
CA THR A 31 -7.28 -10.97 12.39
C THR A 31 -7.40 -10.37 10.99
N LYS A 32 -7.46 -11.21 9.96
CA LYS A 32 -7.68 -10.79 8.58
C LYS A 32 -9.00 -10.05 8.39
N GLY A 33 -10.06 -10.47 9.07
CA GLY A 33 -11.34 -9.76 9.06
C GLY A 33 -11.21 -8.33 9.59
N GLN A 34 -10.42 -8.14 10.65
CA GLN A 34 -10.15 -6.81 11.20
C GLN A 34 -9.24 -5.96 10.29
N VAL A 35 -8.32 -6.57 9.54
CA VAL A 35 -7.55 -5.86 8.50
C VAL A 35 -8.48 -5.36 7.39
N ILE A 36 -9.41 -6.20 6.93
CA ILE A 36 -10.40 -5.81 5.91
C ILE A 36 -11.26 -4.66 6.45
N ASP A 37 -11.78 -4.77 7.67
CA ASP A 37 -12.55 -3.70 8.32
C ASP A 37 -11.76 -2.39 8.44
N TYR A 38 -10.49 -2.47 8.85
CA TYR A 38 -9.61 -1.30 8.94
C TYR A 38 -9.49 -0.60 7.58
N TYR A 39 -9.20 -1.35 6.51
CA TYR A 39 -9.11 -0.77 5.17
C TYR A 39 -10.42 -0.16 4.69
N ILE A 40 -11.56 -0.77 5.00
CA ILE A 40 -12.88 -0.19 4.68
C ILE A 40 -13.03 1.17 5.35
N ARG A 41 -12.72 1.28 6.65
CA ARG A 41 -12.87 2.52 7.42
C ARG A 41 -11.94 3.64 6.95
N ILE A 42 -10.70 3.32 6.55
CA ILE A 42 -9.74 4.33 6.11
C ILE A 42 -9.79 4.60 4.59
N ALA A 43 -10.58 3.86 3.82
CA ALA A 43 -10.65 4.00 2.37
C ALA A 43 -10.89 5.44 1.88
N PRO A 44 -11.76 6.27 2.51
CA PRO A 44 -12.00 7.64 2.05
C PRO A 44 -10.75 8.52 2.03
N VAL A 45 -9.80 8.28 2.94
CA VAL A 45 -8.53 9.02 2.99
C VAL A 45 -7.39 8.27 2.30
N LEU A 46 -7.42 6.94 2.28
CA LEU A 46 -6.37 6.14 1.65
C LEU A 46 -6.46 6.11 0.12
N LEU A 47 -7.66 5.88 -0.45
CA LEU A 47 -7.83 5.73 -1.89
C LEU A 47 -7.34 6.93 -2.72
N PRO A 48 -7.51 8.20 -2.29
CA PRO A 48 -6.91 9.34 -2.99
C PRO A 48 -5.39 9.24 -3.19
N HIS A 49 -4.68 8.59 -2.26
CA HIS A 49 -3.24 8.36 -2.37
C HIS A 49 -2.88 7.19 -3.28
N LEU A 50 -3.80 6.23 -3.52
CA LEU A 50 -3.57 5.05 -4.36
C LEU A 50 -4.04 5.23 -5.80
N LYS A 51 -5.05 6.08 -6.00
CA LYS A 51 -5.78 6.20 -7.27
C LYS A 51 -4.85 6.57 -8.42
N ASP A 52 -5.01 5.83 -9.52
CA ASP A 52 -4.25 5.98 -10.76
C ASP A 52 -2.74 5.78 -10.58
N ARG A 53 -2.29 5.07 -9.53
CA ARG A 53 -0.88 4.75 -9.30
C ARG A 53 -0.65 3.24 -9.38
N PRO A 54 0.30 2.77 -10.21
CA PRO A 54 0.75 1.38 -10.19
C PRO A 54 1.11 0.94 -8.77
N LEU A 55 0.47 -0.13 -8.30
CA LEU A 55 0.62 -0.65 -6.95
C LEU A 55 1.49 -1.92 -6.95
N THR A 56 2.55 -1.91 -6.15
CA THR A 56 3.23 -3.14 -5.72
C THR A 56 2.60 -3.61 -4.42
N MET A 57 2.10 -4.85 -4.42
CA MET A 57 1.50 -5.48 -3.25
C MET A 57 2.58 -6.20 -2.45
N LYS A 58 2.57 -6.10 -1.13
CA LYS A 58 3.42 -6.92 -0.25
C LYS A 58 2.51 -7.78 0.64
N ARG A 59 2.44 -9.05 0.26
CA ARG A 59 1.47 -9.99 0.79
C ARG A 59 2.08 -10.84 1.88
N TYR A 60 1.29 -11.06 2.92
CA TYR A 60 1.61 -11.86 4.10
C TYR A 60 0.57 -12.97 4.28
N PRO A 61 0.54 -13.99 3.40
CA PRO A 61 -0.51 -15.01 3.42
C PRO A 61 -0.64 -15.71 4.77
N ASN A 62 0.46 -15.79 5.54
CA ASN A 62 0.56 -16.46 6.83
C ASN A 62 0.83 -15.51 8.01
N GLY A 63 0.54 -14.21 7.85
CA GLY A 63 0.77 -13.20 8.88
C GLY A 63 2.19 -12.63 8.88
N VAL A 64 2.40 -11.60 9.71
CA VAL A 64 3.63 -10.77 9.72
C VAL A 64 4.89 -11.51 10.17
N ASP A 65 4.74 -12.59 10.94
CA ASP A 65 5.86 -13.44 11.39
C ASP A 65 6.19 -14.55 10.37
N GLY A 66 5.37 -14.70 9.32
CA GLY A 66 5.58 -15.68 8.25
C GLY A 66 6.29 -15.09 7.04
N MET A 67 6.47 -15.93 6.01
CA MET A 67 7.01 -15.49 4.73
C MET A 67 6.08 -14.47 4.05
N PHE A 68 6.68 -13.40 3.54
CA PHE A 68 6.04 -12.42 2.69
C PHE A 68 6.63 -12.43 1.28
N PHE A 69 5.93 -11.83 0.33
CA PHE A 69 6.45 -11.61 -1.02
C PHE A 69 5.90 -10.32 -1.63
N TYR A 70 6.67 -9.75 -2.55
CA TYR A 70 6.27 -8.62 -3.36
C TYR A 70 5.63 -9.10 -4.66
N GLU A 71 4.44 -8.60 -4.97
CA GLU A 71 3.68 -8.92 -6.18
C GLU A 71 3.49 -7.64 -6.99
N LYS A 72 4.40 -7.44 -7.96
CA LYS A 72 4.37 -6.32 -8.89
C LYS A 72 3.40 -6.56 -10.05
N ASN A 73 3.35 -7.80 -10.54
CA ASN A 73 2.41 -8.18 -11.60
C ASN A 73 1.11 -8.63 -10.95
N CYS A 74 0.02 -7.95 -11.26
CA CYS A 74 -1.29 -8.19 -10.70
C CYS A 74 -1.74 -9.63 -10.97
N PRO A 75 -2.32 -10.33 -9.98
CA PRO A 75 -2.74 -11.72 -10.14
C PRO A 75 -3.57 -11.98 -11.41
N SER A 76 -3.26 -13.06 -12.11
CA SER A 76 -3.99 -13.47 -13.32
C SER A 76 -5.46 -13.80 -13.02
N HIS A 77 -5.73 -14.34 -11.83
CA HIS A 77 -7.06 -14.70 -11.33
C HIS A 77 -7.79 -13.55 -10.61
N ARG A 78 -7.35 -12.31 -10.78
CA ARG A 78 -8.04 -11.14 -10.21
C ARG A 78 -9.46 -11.02 -10.77
N PRO A 79 -10.41 -10.45 -10.00
CA PRO A 79 -11.72 -10.10 -10.53
C PRO A 79 -11.63 -9.18 -11.75
N ALA A 80 -12.53 -9.34 -12.71
CA ALA A 80 -12.52 -8.59 -13.97
C ALA A 80 -12.56 -7.05 -13.79
N TRP A 81 -13.15 -6.58 -12.69
CA TRP A 81 -13.24 -5.16 -12.36
C TRP A 81 -11.95 -4.58 -11.74
N VAL A 82 -10.97 -5.41 -11.33
CA VAL A 82 -9.66 -4.93 -10.87
C VAL A 82 -8.84 -4.49 -12.08
N ARG A 83 -8.72 -3.17 -12.23
CA ARG A 83 -7.96 -2.54 -13.30
C ARG A 83 -6.46 -2.74 -13.09
N THR A 84 -5.72 -2.73 -14.20
CA THR A 84 -4.26 -2.81 -14.19
C THR A 84 -3.63 -1.70 -15.02
N ALA A 85 -2.37 -1.40 -14.73
CA ALA A 85 -1.52 -0.50 -15.49
C ALA A 85 -0.39 -1.27 -16.14
N LYS A 86 -0.27 -1.15 -17.46
CA LYS A 86 0.86 -1.71 -18.21
C LYS A 86 2.05 -0.78 -18.09
N VAL A 87 3.16 -1.28 -17.55
CA VAL A 87 4.39 -0.51 -17.32
C VAL A 87 5.58 -1.34 -17.81
N TRP A 88 6.40 -0.75 -18.68
CA TRP A 88 7.64 -1.38 -19.14
C TRP A 88 8.59 -1.55 -17.95
N SER A 89 9.13 -2.75 -17.79
CA SER A 89 10.10 -3.07 -16.75
C SER A 89 11.44 -3.36 -17.39
N GLU A 90 12.38 -2.41 -17.27
CA GLU A 90 13.73 -2.57 -17.80
C GLU A 90 14.43 -3.79 -17.20
N GLY A 91 14.31 -4.00 -15.88
CA GLY A 91 14.93 -5.16 -15.24
C GLY A 91 14.35 -6.51 -15.67
N ASN A 92 13.12 -6.57 -16.20
CA ASN A 92 12.51 -7.82 -16.68
C ASN A 92 12.44 -7.90 -18.21
N GLN A 93 12.84 -6.83 -18.93
CA GLN A 93 12.73 -6.71 -20.39
C GLN A 93 11.34 -7.09 -20.93
N ARG A 94 10.28 -6.68 -20.21
CA ARG A 94 8.88 -6.91 -20.61
C ARG A 94 7.93 -5.91 -19.97
N ASP A 95 6.73 -5.84 -20.53
CA ASP A 95 5.59 -5.17 -19.90
C ASP A 95 5.15 -5.94 -18.64
N MET A 96 4.96 -5.22 -17.54
CA MET A 96 4.35 -5.69 -16.30
C MET A 96 2.98 -5.04 -16.11
N HIS A 97 2.03 -5.77 -15.57
CA HIS A 97 0.68 -5.27 -15.31
C HIS A 97 0.45 -5.06 -13.83
N TYR A 98 0.68 -3.86 -13.32
CA TYR A 98 0.47 -3.54 -11.90
C TYR A 98 -1.02 -3.42 -11.57
N CYS A 99 -1.44 -3.82 -10.37
CA CYS A 99 -2.82 -3.57 -9.94
C CYS A 99 -3.04 -2.06 -9.76
N LEU A 100 -4.29 -1.62 -9.95
CA LEU A 100 -4.73 -0.26 -9.63
C LEU A 100 -5.83 -0.31 -8.58
N ALA A 101 -5.54 0.17 -7.37
CA ALA A 101 -6.51 0.29 -6.29
C ALA A 101 -7.36 1.56 -6.48
N GLN A 102 -8.36 1.46 -7.36
CA GLN A 102 -9.19 2.59 -7.81
C GLN A 102 -10.39 2.87 -6.90
N ASP A 103 -10.84 1.87 -6.17
CA ASP A 103 -12.12 1.87 -5.45
C ASP A 103 -12.08 0.96 -4.22
N LEU A 104 -13.10 1.09 -3.37
CA LEU A 104 -13.22 0.33 -2.12
C LEU A 104 -13.28 -1.20 -2.37
N PRO A 105 -14.03 -1.73 -3.36
CA PRO A 105 -13.97 -3.14 -3.72
C PRO A 105 -12.55 -3.64 -3.98
N THR A 106 -11.73 -2.89 -4.74
CA THR A 106 -10.36 -3.29 -5.04
C THR A 106 -9.50 -3.34 -3.78
N LEU A 107 -9.67 -2.38 -2.88
CA LEU A 107 -8.95 -2.35 -1.62
C LEU A 107 -9.34 -3.53 -0.71
N VAL A 108 -10.63 -3.86 -0.61
CA VAL A 108 -11.12 -5.03 0.14
C VAL A 108 -10.60 -6.35 -0.46
N TRP A 109 -10.56 -6.45 -1.79
CA TRP A 109 -10.00 -7.61 -2.46
C TRP A 109 -8.50 -7.78 -2.16
N ALA A 110 -7.71 -6.70 -2.24
CA ALA A 110 -6.28 -6.74 -1.89
C ALA A 110 -6.06 -7.17 -0.43
N ALA A 111 -6.84 -6.61 0.50
CA ALA A 111 -6.80 -6.99 1.92
C ALA A 111 -7.13 -8.48 2.14
N ASN A 112 -8.12 -9.02 1.43
CA ASN A 112 -8.48 -10.44 1.51
C ASN A 112 -7.36 -11.37 1.00
N LEU A 113 -6.52 -10.89 0.08
CA LEU A 113 -5.29 -11.55 -0.38
C LEU A 113 -4.12 -11.46 0.62
N ALA A 114 -4.39 -10.89 1.81
CA ALA A 114 -3.42 -10.59 2.86
C ALA A 114 -2.33 -9.61 2.40
N ASP A 115 -2.69 -8.66 1.55
CA ASP A 115 -1.83 -7.52 1.22
C ASP A 115 -1.85 -6.52 2.38
N LEU A 116 -0.74 -6.42 3.12
CA LEU A 116 -0.66 -5.59 4.33
C LEU A 116 0.11 -4.29 4.11
N GLU A 117 0.91 -4.22 3.04
CA GLU A 117 1.60 -2.99 2.66
C GLU A 117 1.34 -2.67 1.19
N LEU A 118 0.86 -1.45 0.95
CA LEU A 118 0.46 -0.94 -0.34
C LEU A 118 1.54 0.03 -0.85
N HIS A 119 2.41 -0.43 -1.75
CA HIS A 119 3.55 0.34 -2.24
C HIS A 119 3.23 1.01 -3.58
N THR A 120 2.93 2.31 -3.56
CA THR A 120 2.50 3.07 -4.75
C THR A 120 3.64 3.73 -5.49
N SER A 121 3.56 3.79 -6.82
CA SER A 121 4.41 4.67 -7.63
C SER A 121 4.23 6.16 -7.30
N LEU A 122 5.31 6.93 -7.35
CA LEU A 122 5.27 8.40 -7.25
C LEU A 122 4.65 9.06 -8.50
N ALA A 123 4.58 8.34 -9.61
CA ALA A 123 3.92 8.75 -10.84
C ALA A 123 2.49 8.17 -10.94
N ARG A 124 1.66 8.81 -11.77
CA ARG A 124 0.34 8.28 -12.15
C ARG A 124 0.42 7.55 -13.48
N ILE A 125 -0.52 6.65 -13.76
CA ILE A 125 -0.57 5.86 -15.00
C ILE A 125 -0.66 6.71 -16.27
N LYS A 126 -1.15 7.96 -16.17
CA LYS A 126 -1.22 8.89 -17.29
C LYS A 126 0.16 9.15 -17.89
N ASP A 127 1.19 9.16 -17.05
CA ASP A 127 2.57 9.47 -17.42
C ASP A 127 3.52 8.91 -16.35
N VAL A 128 3.92 7.64 -16.52
CA VAL A 128 4.74 6.92 -15.53
C VAL A 128 6.17 7.44 -15.44
N ALA A 129 6.64 8.17 -16.45
CA ALA A 129 7.96 8.78 -16.48
C ALA A 129 8.02 10.13 -15.75
N ARG A 130 6.86 10.69 -15.37
CA ARG A 130 6.76 11.98 -14.67
C ARG A 130 6.12 11.80 -13.29
N PRO A 131 6.95 11.68 -12.24
CA PRO A 131 6.46 11.67 -10.86
C PRO A 131 5.61 12.91 -10.55
N THR A 132 4.61 12.71 -9.72
CA THR A 132 3.72 13.78 -9.22
C THR A 132 4.10 14.26 -7.82
N MET A 133 5.07 13.59 -7.19
CA MET A 133 5.54 13.84 -5.83
C MET A 133 7.05 13.54 -5.80
N MET A 134 7.77 14.27 -4.96
CA MET A 134 9.13 13.95 -4.54
C MET A 134 9.03 13.44 -3.10
N VAL A 135 9.87 12.49 -2.71
CA VAL A 135 9.85 11.97 -1.34
C VAL A 135 11.27 11.95 -0.80
N PHE A 136 11.47 12.55 0.36
CA PHE A 136 12.67 12.40 1.17
C PHE A 136 12.41 11.30 2.20
N ASP A 137 13.14 10.19 2.07
CA ASP A 137 13.09 9.07 3.00
C ASP A 137 14.16 9.24 4.08
N LEU A 138 13.74 9.54 5.30
CA LEU A 138 14.61 9.78 6.44
C LEU A 138 14.69 8.51 7.29
N ASP A 139 15.73 7.73 7.01
CA ASP A 139 16.03 6.50 7.74
C ASP A 139 17.09 6.74 8.83
N PRO A 140 16.77 6.46 10.11
CA PRO A 140 17.74 6.63 11.18
C PRO A 140 18.72 5.45 11.24
N GLY A 141 19.99 5.76 11.52
CA GLY A 141 21.04 4.79 11.86
C GLY A 141 21.62 5.09 13.25
N PRO A 142 22.04 4.08 14.04
CA PRO A 142 22.55 4.32 15.39
C PRO A 142 23.67 5.39 15.42
N PRO A 143 23.63 6.36 16.36
CA PRO A 143 22.73 6.44 17.51
C PRO A 143 21.40 7.18 17.24
N ALA A 144 21.13 7.60 16.00
CA ALA A 144 19.90 8.29 15.65
C ALA A 144 18.67 7.37 15.66
N ASP A 145 17.52 7.95 15.98
CA ASP A 145 16.18 7.35 15.92
C ASP A 145 15.19 8.28 15.21
N ILE A 146 13.90 7.98 15.32
CA ILE A 146 12.82 8.77 14.68
C ILE A 146 12.81 10.24 15.11
N VAL A 147 13.29 10.57 16.32
CA VAL A 147 13.39 11.96 16.79
C VAL A 147 14.43 12.71 15.97
N GLN A 148 15.58 12.10 15.66
CA GLN A 148 16.55 12.73 14.75
C GLN A 148 16.01 12.86 13.32
N CYS A 149 15.22 11.89 12.83
CA CYS A 149 14.53 12.04 11.55
C CYS A 149 13.54 13.21 11.57
N CYS A 150 12.81 13.44 12.67
CA CYS A 150 11.94 14.60 12.83
C CYS A 150 12.72 15.92 12.79
N VAL A 151 13.90 15.99 13.43
CA VAL A 151 14.78 17.17 13.37
C VAL A 151 15.23 17.42 11.92
N GLY A 152 15.70 16.39 11.21
CA GLY A 152 16.06 16.51 9.78
C GLY A 152 14.87 16.91 8.90
N GLY A 153 13.67 16.39 9.20
CA GLY A 153 12.43 16.76 8.53
C GLY A 153 12.06 18.23 8.71
N LEU A 154 12.33 18.82 9.89
CA LEU A 154 12.14 20.26 10.12
C LEU A 154 13.12 21.11 9.31
N TRP A 155 14.37 20.68 9.16
CA TRP A 155 15.32 21.36 8.29
C TRP A 155 14.90 21.32 6.81
N LEU A 156 14.45 20.15 6.34
CA LEU A 156 13.91 20.01 4.99
C LEU A 156 12.66 20.87 4.79
N ARG A 157 11.75 20.89 5.77
CA ARG A 157 10.57 21.76 5.75
C ARG A 157 10.96 23.21 5.52
N ASP A 158 11.93 23.73 6.28
CA ASP A 158 12.34 25.13 6.19
C ASP A 158 12.96 25.46 4.83
N MET A 159 13.74 24.53 4.26
CA MET A 159 14.26 24.64 2.89
C MET A 159 13.12 24.67 1.85
N LEU A 160 12.18 23.73 1.93
CA LEU A 160 11.07 23.60 0.98
C LEU A 160 10.10 24.80 1.06
N VAL A 161 9.92 25.39 2.25
CA VAL A 161 9.16 26.64 2.44
C VAL A 161 9.77 27.78 1.64
N ASN A 162 11.09 27.93 1.66
CA ASN A 162 11.78 28.97 0.88
C ASN A 162 11.65 28.75 -0.63
N MET A 163 11.50 27.50 -1.06
CA MET A 163 11.23 27.12 -2.45
C MET A 163 9.73 27.22 -2.82
N LYS A 164 8.86 27.62 -1.89
CA LYS A 164 7.39 27.68 -2.05
C LYS A 164 6.76 26.34 -2.45
N LEU A 165 7.34 25.23 -1.99
CA LEU A 165 6.80 23.90 -2.23
C LEU A 165 5.79 23.51 -1.14
N GLU A 166 4.72 22.83 -1.56
CA GLU A 166 3.86 22.10 -0.63
C GLU A 166 4.61 20.89 -0.08
N ARG A 167 4.27 20.50 1.14
CA ARG A 167 5.02 19.50 1.92
C ARG A 167 4.10 18.82 2.92
N SER A 168 4.26 17.53 3.10
CA SER A 168 3.51 16.75 4.08
C SER A 168 4.34 15.59 4.60
N ALA A 169 4.37 15.43 5.93
CA ALA A 169 5.13 14.37 6.57
C ALA A 169 4.21 13.21 6.98
N LYS A 170 4.72 11.98 6.91
CA LYS A 170 4.12 10.81 7.54
C LYS A 170 5.21 9.89 8.11
N THR A 171 4.92 9.21 9.21
CA THR A 171 5.78 8.12 9.69
C THR A 171 5.85 7.00 8.66
N SER A 172 7.00 6.33 8.51
CA SER A 172 7.10 5.18 7.60
C SER A 172 6.32 3.96 8.11
N GLY A 173 5.97 3.93 9.40
CA GLY A 173 5.39 2.76 10.07
C GLY A 173 6.44 1.73 10.52
N SER A 174 7.72 2.02 10.26
CA SER A 174 8.88 1.27 10.76
C SER A 174 9.71 2.18 11.66
N LYS A 175 10.92 2.57 11.25
CA LYS A 175 11.85 3.38 12.06
C LYS A 175 11.89 4.86 11.70
N GLY A 176 11.50 5.20 10.46
CA GLY A 176 11.81 6.49 9.85
C GLY A 176 10.60 7.40 9.57
N LEU A 177 10.88 8.48 8.85
CA LEU A 177 9.92 9.51 8.45
C LEU A 177 9.99 9.73 6.94
N LEU A 178 8.84 9.87 6.29
CA LEU A 178 8.74 10.24 4.89
C LEU A 178 8.23 11.68 4.79
N LEU A 179 8.94 12.52 4.05
CA LEU A 179 8.51 13.88 3.71
C LEU A 179 8.20 13.94 2.21
N TYR A 180 6.92 14.17 1.89
CA TYR A 180 6.39 14.37 0.54
C TYR A 180 6.33 15.86 0.20
#